data_AF-A0A673UTJ0-F1
#
_entry.id   AF-A0A673UTJ0-F1
#
_cell.length_a   1.000
_cell.length_b   1.000
_cell.length_c   1.000
_cell.angle_alpha   90.00
_cell.angle_beta   90.00
_cell.angle_gamma   90.00
#
_symmetry.space_group_name_H-M   'P 1'
#
loop_
_entity.id
_entity.type
_entity.pdbx_description
1 polymer ?
#
loop_
_entity_poly.entity_id
_entity_poly.type
_entity_poly.pdbx_seq_one_letter_code
_entity_poly.pdbx_strand_id
1 'polypeptide(L)'
;MASLLKVDQEVKLKVDSFRERITSEAEDLVANFFPKKLLELDSFLKEPILNIHDLTQIHSDMNLPVPDPILLTNSHDGLDGPTYKKRRLDECEEAFQGTKVFVMPNGMLKSNQQLVDIIEKVKPEIRLLIEKCNTVKMWVQLLIPRIEDGNNFGVSIQEETVAELRTVESEAASYLDQISRYYITRAKLVSKIAKYPHVEDYRRTVTEIDEKEYISLRLIISELRNQYVTLHDMILKNIEKIKRPRSSNAETLY
;
A
#
# COMPACT_ATOMS: atom_id res chain seq x y z
N MET A 1 19.60 1.25 46.87
CA MET A 1 18.91 -0.02 46.52
C MET A 1 19.85 -0.86 45.68
N ALA A 2 20.13 -2.09 46.07
CA ALA A 2 20.89 -3.01 45.23
C ALA A 2 20.12 -3.26 43.93
N SER A 3 20.80 -3.22 42.79
CA SER A 3 20.16 -3.47 41.49
C SER A 3 19.53 -4.86 41.50
N LEU A 4 18.21 -4.94 41.26
CA LEU A 4 17.48 -6.21 41.18
C LEU A 4 17.95 -7.07 40.00
N LEU A 5 18.61 -6.45 39.02
CA LEU A 5 19.24 -7.11 37.87
C LEU A 5 20.62 -6.50 37.62
N LYS A 6 21.66 -7.34 37.49
CA LYS A 6 22.98 -6.88 37.06
C LYS A 6 23.02 -6.88 35.53
N VAL A 7 23.28 -5.72 34.95
CA VAL A 7 23.53 -5.58 33.52
C VAL A 7 25.04 -5.37 33.35
N ASP A 8 25.62 -6.07 32.39
CA ASP A 8 27.03 -5.89 32.03
C ASP A 8 27.30 -4.44 31.60
N GLN A 9 28.43 -3.88 32.04
CA GLN A 9 28.75 -2.47 31.82
C GLN A 9 29.01 -2.15 30.35
N GLU A 10 29.60 -3.07 29.59
CA GLU A 10 29.82 -2.90 28.15
C GLU A 10 28.49 -2.91 27.39
N VAL A 11 27.59 -3.84 27.75
CA VAL A 11 26.23 -3.91 27.19
C VAL A 11 25.46 -2.63 27.48
N LYS A 12 25.55 -2.11 28.72
CA LYS A 12 24.91 -0.85 29.09
C LYS A 12 25.38 0.32 28.22
N LEU A 13 26.69 0.46 28.02
CA LEU A 13 27.27 1.51 27.16
C LEU A 13 26.78 1.41 25.71
N LYS A 14 26.66 0.19 25.17
CA LYS A 14 26.14 -0.04 23.81
C LYS A 14 24.66 0.37 23.70
N VAL A 15 23.85 0.08 24.71
CA VAL A 15 22.43 0.49 24.76
C VAL A 15 22.30 2.01 24.87
N ASP A 16 23.09 2.66 25.73
CA ASP A 16 23.07 4.12 25.87
C ASP A 16 23.48 4.81 24.57
N SER A 17 24.53 4.32 23.89
CA SER A 17 24.96 4.81 22.57
C SER A 17 23.86 4.64 21.50
N PHE A 18 23.12 3.52 21.56
CA PHE A 18 21.98 3.29 20.67
C PHE A 18 20.87 4.33 20.91
N ARG A 19 20.55 4.64 22.17
CA ARG A 19 19.53 5.63 22.54
C ARG A 19 19.90 7.04 22.08
N GLU A 20 21.15 7.44 22.24
CA GLU A 20 21.65 8.74 21.77
C GLU A 20 21.55 8.86 20.25
N ARG A 21 21.95 7.82 19.51
CA ARG A 21 21.83 7.81 18.05
C ARG A 21 20.37 7.91 17.58
N ILE A 22 19.46 7.12 18.16
CA ILE A 22 18.03 7.19 17.83
C ILE A 22 17.45 8.57 18.14
N THR A 23 17.88 9.19 19.25
CA THR A 23 17.46 10.55 19.61
C THR A 23 17.91 11.56 18.57
N SER A 24 19.19 11.55 18.20
CA SER A 24 19.72 12.47 17.20
C SER A 24 19.05 12.27 15.83
N GLU A 25 18.81 11.02 15.43
CA GLU A 25 18.16 10.71 14.15
C GLU A 25 16.71 11.17 14.15
N ALA A 26 15.93 10.88 15.21
CA ALA A 26 14.53 11.27 15.29
C ALA A 26 14.34 12.80 15.36
N GLU A 27 15.21 13.51 16.07
CA GLU A 27 15.16 14.98 16.11
C GLU A 27 15.47 15.61 14.75
N ASP A 28 16.46 15.08 14.01
CA ASP A 28 16.72 15.52 12.63
C ASP A 28 15.55 15.18 11.69
N LEU A 29 14.94 14.01 11.86
CA LEU A 29 13.79 13.61 11.06
C LEU A 29 12.64 14.61 11.20
N VAL A 30 12.31 14.97 12.44
CA VAL A 30 11.22 15.93 12.71
C VAL A 30 11.63 17.33 12.28
N ALA A 31 12.82 17.82 12.65
CA ALA A 31 13.21 19.21 12.39
C ALA A 31 13.52 19.51 10.92
N ASN A 32 14.10 18.55 10.20
CA ASN A 32 14.66 18.78 8.87
C ASN A 32 14.06 17.89 7.80
N PHE A 33 13.90 16.58 8.06
CA PHE A 33 13.50 15.63 7.02
C PHE A 33 12.01 15.76 6.67
N PHE A 34 11.09 15.76 7.65
CA PHE A 34 9.65 15.80 7.40
C PHE A 34 9.23 17.04 6.59
N PRO A 35 9.67 18.28 6.91
CA PRO A 35 9.34 19.45 6.11
C PRO A 35 9.88 19.37 4.68
N LYS A 36 11.11 18.86 4.49
CA LYS A 36 11.67 18.69 3.14
C LYS A 36 10.89 17.64 2.35
N LYS A 37 10.57 16.52 2.97
CA LYS A 37 9.86 15.42 2.32
C LYS A 37 8.43 15.80 1.94
N LEU A 38 7.76 16.58 2.77
CA LEU A 38 6.50 17.24 2.45
C LEU A 38 6.58 18.03 1.13
N LEU A 39 7.60 18.89 0.97
CA LEU A 39 7.78 19.71 -0.22
C LEU A 39 8.14 18.88 -1.46
N GLU A 40 8.94 17.83 -1.30
CA GLU A 40 9.24 16.86 -2.36
C GLU A 40 7.98 16.18 -2.88
N LEU A 41 7.14 15.65 -1.98
CA LEU A 41 5.89 14.98 -2.36
C LEU A 41 4.86 15.94 -2.95
N ASP A 42 4.80 17.19 -2.46
CA ASP A 42 3.95 18.22 -3.07
C ASP A 42 4.39 18.56 -4.50
N SER A 43 5.70 18.57 -4.76
CA SER A 43 6.24 18.73 -6.10
C SER A 43 5.97 17.52 -6.98
N PHE A 44 6.11 16.30 -6.43
CA PHE A 44 5.82 15.07 -7.15
C PHE A 44 4.35 15.00 -7.59
N LEU A 45 3.42 15.43 -6.74
CA LEU A 45 1.99 15.51 -7.08
C LEU A 45 1.67 16.46 -8.24
N LYS A 46 2.60 17.33 -8.65
CA LYS A 46 2.47 18.22 -9.81
C LYS A 46 3.09 17.65 -11.09
N GLU A 47 3.79 16.50 -11.01
CA GLU A 47 4.35 15.86 -12.19
C GLU A 47 3.23 15.42 -13.15
N PRO A 48 3.45 15.48 -14.48
CA PRO A 48 2.46 15.05 -15.47
C PRO A 48 1.97 13.61 -15.28
N ILE A 49 2.85 12.73 -14.78
CA ILE A 49 2.55 11.31 -14.54
C ILE A 49 1.46 11.10 -13.45
N LEU A 50 1.21 12.10 -12.59
CA LEU A 50 0.17 12.09 -11.56
C LEU A 50 -0.97 13.10 -11.84
N ASN A 51 -0.96 13.74 -13.02
CA ASN A 51 -1.96 14.74 -13.44
C ASN A 51 -2.57 14.43 -14.81
N ILE A 52 -2.89 13.16 -15.02
CA ILE A 52 -3.69 12.69 -16.15
C ILE A 52 -5.16 13.03 -15.90
N HIS A 53 -5.74 13.87 -16.76
CA HIS A 53 -7.14 14.28 -16.71
C HIS A 53 -8.07 13.33 -17.46
N ASP A 54 -7.59 12.77 -18.56
CA ASP A 54 -8.32 11.79 -19.36
C ASP A 54 -7.78 10.40 -19.06
N LEU A 55 -8.55 9.62 -18.30
CA LEU A 55 -8.15 8.30 -17.84
C LEU A 55 -8.00 7.28 -18.97
N THR A 56 -8.51 7.57 -20.17
CA THR A 56 -8.24 6.73 -21.35
C THR A 56 -6.76 6.64 -21.69
N GLN A 57 -5.96 7.62 -21.27
CA GLN A 57 -4.50 7.58 -21.43
C GLN A 57 -3.83 6.47 -20.61
N ILE A 58 -4.45 6.01 -19.53
CA ILE A 58 -3.96 4.90 -18.69
C ILE A 58 -4.32 3.53 -19.28
N HIS A 59 -5.19 3.46 -20.30
CA HIS A 59 -5.64 2.18 -20.83
C HIS A 59 -4.48 1.39 -21.44
N SER A 60 -4.51 0.07 -21.19
CA SER A 60 -3.50 -0.87 -21.69
C SER A 60 -4.15 -1.85 -22.65
N ASP A 61 -3.65 -1.91 -23.88
CA ASP A 61 -4.11 -2.89 -24.86
C ASP A 61 -3.70 -4.31 -24.48
N MET A 62 -4.69 -5.19 -24.37
CA MET A 62 -4.47 -6.59 -24.00
C MET A 62 -4.22 -7.51 -25.21
N ASN A 63 -4.49 -7.06 -26.44
CA ASN A 63 -4.20 -7.79 -27.68
C ASN A 63 -4.61 -9.28 -27.67
N LEU A 64 -5.69 -9.64 -26.96
CA LEU A 64 -6.26 -10.99 -26.95
C LEU A 64 -7.40 -11.06 -27.97
N PRO A 65 -7.35 -11.96 -28.98
CA PRO A 65 -8.39 -12.05 -30.00
C PRO A 65 -9.70 -12.56 -29.40
N VAL A 66 -10.82 -12.15 -30.00
CA VAL A 66 -12.14 -12.73 -29.76
C VAL A 66 -12.40 -13.74 -30.89
N PRO A 67 -12.55 -15.04 -30.61
CA PRO A 67 -12.90 -16.02 -31.63
C PRO A 67 -14.26 -15.71 -32.26
N ASP A 68 -14.40 -16.01 -33.55
CA ASP A 68 -15.68 -15.86 -34.25
C ASP A 68 -16.77 -16.74 -33.61
N PRO A 69 -18.03 -16.27 -33.56
CA PRO A 69 -19.14 -17.09 -33.09
C PRO A 69 -19.23 -18.39 -33.90
N ILE A 70 -19.37 -19.51 -33.20
CA ILE A 70 -19.70 -20.78 -33.87
C ILE A 70 -21.14 -20.65 -34.39
N LEU A 71 -21.29 -20.51 -35.71
CA LEU A 71 -22.58 -20.52 -36.37
C LEU A 71 -23.15 -21.95 -36.34
N LEU A 72 -24.01 -22.23 -35.36
CA LEU A 72 -24.83 -23.43 -35.37
C LEU A 72 -25.95 -23.21 -36.41
N THR A 73 -25.72 -23.63 -37.65
CA THR A 73 -26.81 -23.74 -38.63
C THR A 73 -27.81 -24.75 -38.10
N ASN A 74 -28.98 -24.28 -37.67
CA ASN A 74 -30.16 -25.12 -37.51
C ASN A 74 -30.62 -25.60 -38.90
N SER A 75 -29.86 -26.50 -39.52
CA SER A 75 -30.32 -27.26 -40.67
C SER A 75 -31.27 -28.34 -40.15
N HIS A 76 -32.52 -27.94 -39.93
CA HIS A 76 -33.67 -28.83 -40.06
C HIS A 76 -34.02 -28.92 -41.55
N ASP A 77 -33.09 -29.39 -42.37
CA ASP A 77 -33.36 -29.79 -43.75
C ASP A 77 -32.82 -31.21 -43.95
N GLY A 78 -33.72 -32.06 -44.43
CA GLY A 78 -33.58 -33.51 -44.38
C GLY A 78 -32.51 -34.10 -45.30
N LEU A 79 -32.03 -35.27 -44.87
CA LEU A 79 -31.54 -36.41 -45.66
C LEU A 79 -30.42 -36.14 -46.69
N ASP A 80 -29.17 -36.44 -46.30
CA ASP A 80 -28.30 -37.50 -46.89
C ASP A 80 -26.79 -37.22 -46.64
N GLY A 81 -26.11 -38.09 -45.87
CA GLY A 81 -24.64 -38.07 -45.69
C GLY A 81 -24.15 -38.49 -44.29
N PRO A 82 -23.00 -39.18 -44.14
CA PRO A 82 -22.88 -40.33 -43.23
C PRO A 82 -22.67 -39.97 -41.75
N THR A 83 -23.56 -40.56 -40.94
CA THR A 83 -23.38 -41.04 -39.56
C THR A 83 -22.05 -40.72 -38.86
N TYR A 84 -21.98 -39.56 -38.21
CA TYR A 84 -21.23 -39.44 -36.95
C TYR A 84 -22.20 -39.59 -35.78
N LYS A 85 -22.02 -40.70 -35.06
CA LYS A 85 -22.84 -41.22 -33.95
C LYS A 85 -23.41 -40.12 -33.05
N LYS A 86 -24.75 -40.04 -32.98
CA LYS A 86 -25.50 -39.48 -31.85
C LYS A 86 -24.93 -40.07 -30.56
N ARG A 87 -24.23 -39.28 -29.76
CA ARG A 87 -23.91 -39.62 -28.37
C ARG A 87 -25.17 -39.37 -27.55
N ARG A 88 -25.65 -40.42 -26.88
CA ARG A 88 -26.79 -40.36 -25.96
C ARG A 88 -26.57 -39.26 -24.92
N LEU A 89 -27.62 -38.50 -24.63
CA LEU A 89 -27.75 -37.80 -23.35
C LEU A 89 -27.88 -38.89 -22.28
N ASP A 90 -26.82 -39.11 -21.52
CA ASP A 90 -26.92 -39.66 -20.18
C ASP A 90 -26.49 -38.57 -19.21
N GLU A 91 -27.29 -38.41 -18.17
CA GLU A 91 -27.17 -37.43 -17.10
C GLU A 91 -25.75 -37.43 -16.52
N CYS A 92 -25.06 -36.30 -16.65
CA CYS A 92 -23.85 -36.02 -15.90
C CYS A 92 -23.91 -34.55 -15.49
N GLU A 93 -24.36 -34.32 -14.26
CA GLU A 93 -24.14 -33.09 -13.53
C GLU A 93 -22.64 -32.92 -13.27
N GLU A 94 -21.85 -32.57 -14.30
CA GLU A 94 -20.50 -32.02 -14.13
C GLU A 94 -19.97 -31.53 -15.48
N ALA A 95 -19.53 -30.26 -15.50
CA ALA A 95 -18.77 -29.60 -16.57
C ALA A 95 -19.52 -29.19 -17.85
N PHE A 96 -20.37 -28.16 -17.77
CA PHE A 96 -20.39 -27.14 -18.83
C PHE A 96 -19.11 -26.28 -18.74
N GLN A 97 -17.95 -26.90 -19.00
CA GLN A 97 -16.75 -26.15 -19.36
C GLN A 97 -16.87 -25.85 -20.85
N GLY A 98 -17.34 -24.63 -21.17
CA GLY A 98 -17.14 -24.09 -22.51
C GLY A 98 -15.68 -24.31 -22.93
N THR A 99 -15.46 -24.65 -24.20
CA THR A 99 -14.12 -24.97 -24.74
C THR A 99 -13.11 -23.94 -24.26
N LYS A 100 -12.20 -24.33 -23.37
CA LYS A 100 -11.14 -23.44 -22.90
C LYS A 100 -10.19 -23.22 -24.08
N VAL A 101 -10.37 -22.10 -24.78
CA VAL A 101 -9.47 -21.66 -25.84
C VAL A 101 -8.21 -21.12 -25.17
N PHE A 102 -7.33 -22.02 -24.70
CA PHE A 102 -6.01 -21.64 -24.23
C PHE A 102 -5.13 -21.30 -25.43
N VAL A 103 -5.26 -20.09 -25.95
CA VAL A 103 -4.32 -19.56 -26.91
C VAL A 103 -3.93 -18.16 -26.44
N MET A 104 -2.66 -17.98 -26.05
CA MET A 104 -2.00 -16.67 -26.01
C MET A 104 -1.17 -16.55 -27.29
N PRO A 105 -1.81 -16.26 -28.45
CA PRO A 105 -1.14 -16.33 -29.74
C PRO A 105 -0.01 -15.31 -29.86
N ASN A 106 -0.07 -14.25 -29.06
CA ASN A 106 0.86 -13.11 -29.09
C ASN A 106 1.93 -13.19 -27.98
N GLY A 107 2.07 -14.33 -27.30
CA GLY A 107 3.05 -14.52 -26.23
C GLY A 107 2.60 -13.95 -24.87
N MET A 108 3.57 -13.51 -24.06
CA MET A 108 3.32 -13.04 -22.69
C MET A 108 2.51 -11.74 -22.67
N LEU A 109 1.38 -11.73 -21.96
CA LEU A 109 0.65 -10.50 -21.70
C LEU A 109 1.39 -9.61 -20.70
N LYS A 110 1.64 -8.37 -21.08
CA LYS A 110 2.35 -7.39 -20.24
C LYS A 110 1.41 -6.74 -19.22
N SER A 111 2.01 -6.31 -18.11
CA SER A 111 1.37 -5.39 -17.17
C SER A 111 1.14 -4.02 -17.81
N ASN A 112 0.24 -3.23 -17.22
CA ASN A 112 0.08 -1.83 -17.60
C ASN A 112 1.35 -1.05 -17.23
N GLN A 113 2.14 -0.66 -18.24
CA GLN A 113 3.47 -0.11 -17.99
C GLN A 113 3.42 1.26 -17.31
N GLN A 114 2.44 2.11 -17.63
CA GLN A 114 2.29 3.42 -16.99
C GLN A 114 2.03 3.28 -15.49
N LEU A 115 1.15 2.35 -15.11
CA LEU A 115 0.89 2.05 -13.71
C LEU A 115 2.13 1.45 -13.02
N VAL A 116 2.86 0.55 -13.69
CA VAL A 116 4.12 0.02 -13.17
C VAL A 116 5.12 1.15 -12.89
N ASP A 117 5.30 2.08 -13.81
CA ASP A 117 6.24 3.19 -13.66
C ASP A 117 5.86 4.11 -12.48
N ILE A 118 4.56 4.38 -12.29
CA ILE A 118 4.06 5.13 -11.12
C ILE A 118 4.31 4.33 -9.84
N ILE A 119 3.95 3.04 -9.83
CA ILE A 119 4.10 2.15 -8.67
C ILE A 119 5.56 2.07 -8.21
N GLU A 120 6.52 2.00 -9.14
CA GLU A 120 7.96 1.96 -8.81
C GLU A 120 8.47 3.28 -8.21
N LYS A 121 7.79 4.41 -8.46
CA LYS A 121 8.04 5.68 -7.75
C LYS A 121 7.33 5.75 -6.39
N VAL A 122 6.11 5.19 -6.28
CA VAL A 122 5.29 5.28 -5.05
C VAL A 122 5.75 4.32 -3.95
N LYS A 123 6.09 3.06 -4.29
CA LYS A 123 6.48 2.04 -3.29
C LYS A 123 7.65 2.48 -2.38
N PRO A 124 8.74 3.08 -2.89
CA PRO A 124 9.83 3.55 -2.03
C PRO A 124 9.37 4.61 -1.01
N GLU A 125 8.47 5.50 -1.43
CA GLU A 125 7.95 6.58 -0.57
C GLU A 125 7.10 6.04 0.59
N ILE A 126 6.28 5.01 0.32
CA ILE A 126 5.53 4.30 1.37
C ILE A 126 6.50 3.66 2.39
N ARG A 127 7.50 2.91 1.90
CA ARG A 127 8.46 2.22 2.76
C ARG A 127 9.26 3.19 3.61
N LEU A 128 9.63 4.32 3.03
CA LEU A 128 10.38 5.37 3.71
C LEU A 128 9.57 5.95 4.87
N LEU A 129 8.28 6.26 4.66
CA LEU A 129 7.41 6.75 5.73
C LEU A 129 7.30 5.73 6.87
N ILE A 130 7.08 4.45 6.57
CA ILE A 130 7.02 3.37 7.58
C ILE A 130 8.30 3.34 8.42
N GLU A 131 9.46 3.37 7.77
CA GLU A 131 10.76 3.37 8.46
C GLU A 131 10.91 4.60 9.37
N LYS A 132 10.59 5.79 8.87
CA LYS A 132 10.78 7.03 9.63
C LYS A 132 9.80 7.16 10.79
N CYS A 133 8.54 6.76 10.60
CA CYS A 133 7.56 6.65 11.68
C CYS A 133 8.05 5.70 12.77
N ASN A 134 8.61 4.53 12.39
CA ASN A 134 9.13 3.58 13.37
C ASN A 134 10.31 4.15 14.19
N THR A 135 11.23 4.89 13.55
CA THR A 135 12.34 5.56 14.25
C THR A 135 11.83 6.61 15.25
N VAL A 136 10.93 7.50 14.83
CA VAL A 136 10.37 8.55 15.71
C VAL A 136 9.53 7.93 16.85
N LYS A 137 8.75 6.90 16.54
CA LYS A 137 7.96 6.15 17.53
C LYS A 137 8.85 5.52 18.61
N MET A 138 9.95 4.87 18.19
CA MET A 138 10.93 4.30 19.12
C MET A 138 11.56 5.38 20.00
N TRP A 139 11.91 6.53 19.43
CA TRP A 139 12.43 7.67 20.18
C TRP A 139 11.45 8.14 21.26
N VAL A 140 10.17 8.39 20.92
CA VAL A 140 9.16 8.82 21.90
C VAL A 140 8.93 7.74 22.97
N GLN A 141 8.88 6.46 22.60
CA GLN A 141 8.75 5.35 23.55
C GLN A 141 9.91 5.30 24.56
N LEU A 142 11.14 5.59 24.13
CA LEU A 142 12.32 5.63 25.00
C LEU A 142 12.36 6.86 25.94
N LEU A 143 11.53 7.88 25.67
CA LEU A 143 11.35 9.05 26.51
C LEU A 143 10.23 8.88 27.55
N ILE A 144 9.41 7.83 27.45
CA ILE A 144 8.37 7.55 28.44
C ILE A 144 9.05 7.22 29.79
N PRO A 145 8.75 7.97 30.86
CA PRO A 145 9.40 7.80 32.16
C PRO A 145 8.84 6.58 32.90
N ARG A 146 9.44 6.27 34.05
CA ARG A 146 8.92 5.25 34.97
C ARG A 146 7.47 5.59 35.38
N ILE A 147 6.60 4.60 35.44
CA ILE A 147 5.23 4.73 35.93
C ILE A 147 5.23 5.21 37.39
N GLU A 148 4.47 6.27 37.66
CA GLU A 148 4.27 6.89 38.98
C GLU A 148 2.81 7.33 39.13
N ASP A 149 2.35 7.46 40.38
CA ASP A 149 1.01 7.97 40.69
C ASP A 149 0.98 9.50 40.57
N GLY A 150 0.15 10.00 39.64
CA GLY A 150 -0.02 11.44 39.39
C GLY A 150 1.01 12.05 38.44
N ASN A 151 0.78 13.30 38.03
CA ASN A 151 1.61 14.05 37.07
C ASN A 151 1.83 13.32 35.71
N ASN A 152 0.79 12.64 35.21
CA ASN A 152 0.86 11.82 34.00
C ASN A 152 0.33 12.52 32.73
N PHE A 153 0.00 13.81 32.79
CA PHE A 153 -0.51 14.54 31.62
C PHE A 153 0.51 14.60 30.45
N GLY A 154 1.78 14.86 30.73
CA GLY A 154 2.79 14.80 29.66
C GLY A 154 3.03 13.38 29.16
N VAL A 155 2.84 12.37 30.02
CA VAL A 155 2.94 10.95 29.61
C VAL A 155 1.79 10.59 28.67
N SER A 156 0.55 11.05 28.93
CA SER A 156 -0.56 10.82 27.99
C SER A 156 -0.34 11.46 26.62
N ILE A 157 0.32 12.63 26.57
CA ILE A 157 0.73 13.26 25.29
C ILE A 157 1.76 12.38 24.55
N GLN A 158 2.72 11.79 25.26
CA GLN A 158 3.66 10.84 24.65
C GLN A 158 2.94 9.60 24.10
N GLU A 159 2.01 9.03 24.88
CA GLU A 159 1.21 7.86 24.47
C GLU A 159 0.36 8.15 23.23
N GLU A 160 -0.31 9.31 23.18
CA GLU A 160 -1.08 9.76 22.01
C GLU A 160 -0.20 9.95 20.77
N THR A 161 0.98 10.57 20.94
CA THR A 161 1.96 10.73 19.85
C THR A 161 2.42 9.37 19.31
N VAL A 162 2.70 8.40 20.19
CA VAL A 162 3.08 7.03 19.80
C VAL A 162 1.94 6.30 19.11
N ALA A 163 0.70 6.50 19.57
CA ALA A 163 -0.49 5.91 18.96
C ALA A 163 -0.68 6.41 17.53
N GLU A 164 -0.56 7.72 17.31
CA GLU A 164 -0.69 8.32 15.98
C GLU A 164 0.41 7.84 15.02
N LEU A 165 1.68 7.81 15.46
CA LEU A 165 2.77 7.27 14.67
C LEU A 165 2.54 5.80 14.26
N ARG A 166 1.95 5.01 15.16
CA ARG A 166 1.58 3.61 14.88
C ARG A 166 0.42 3.51 13.88
N THR A 167 -0.58 4.39 13.97
CA THR A 167 -1.69 4.45 13.00
C THR A 167 -1.15 4.73 11.60
N VAL A 168 -0.34 5.78 11.45
CA VAL A 168 0.28 6.15 10.16
C VAL A 168 1.12 5.00 9.59
N GLU A 169 1.92 4.34 10.42
CA GLU A 169 2.70 3.17 10.00
C GLU A 169 1.82 2.02 9.48
N SER A 170 0.72 1.72 10.18
CA SER A 170 -0.21 0.66 9.80
C SER A 170 -0.97 0.99 8.51
N GLU A 171 -1.39 2.25 8.35
CA GLU A 171 -2.06 2.72 7.14
C GLU A 171 -1.12 2.66 5.94
N ALA A 172 0.12 3.14 6.10
CA ALA A 172 1.14 3.08 5.06
C ALA A 172 1.44 1.63 4.64
N ALA A 173 1.54 0.71 5.60
CA ALA A 173 1.73 -0.71 5.30
C ALA A 173 0.57 -1.29 4.46
N SER A 174 -0.67 -0.86 4.73
CA SER A 174 -1.86 -1.34 4.00
C SER A 174 -1.86 -0.94 2.51
N TYR A 175 -1.17 0.15 2.13
CA TYR A 175 -1.00 0.56 0.75
C TYR A 175 -0.15 -0.43 -0.06
N LEU A 176 0.86 -1.05 0.57
CA LEU A 176 1.67 -2.09 -0.08
C LEU A 176 0.83 -3.33 -0.41
N ASP A 177 -0.09 -3.70 0.50
CA ASP A 177 -1.03 -4.78 0.27
C ASP A 177 -2.02 -4.43 -0.86
N GLN A 178 -2.46 -3.18 -0.94
CA GLN A 178 -3.34 -2.72 -2.01
C GLN A 178 -2.67 -2.85 -3.38
N ILE A 179 -1.43 -2.38 -3.53
CA ILE A 179 -0.65 -2.51 -4.77
C ILE A 179 -0.51 -3.99 -5.16
N SER A 180 -0.25 -4.86 -4.19
CA SER A 180 -0.15 -6.31 -4.44
C SER A 180 -1.49 -6.91 -4.90
N ARG A 181 -2.60 -6.47 -4.29
CA ARG A 181 -3.97 -6.89 -4.67
C ARG A 181 -4.34 -6.46 -6.08
N TYR A 182 -3.86 -5.31 -6.56
CA TYR A 182 -4.07 -4.87 -7.93
C TYR A 182 -3.51 -5.89 -8.93
N TYR A 183 -2.23 -6.26 -8.80
CA TYR A 183 -1.61 -7.25 -9.69
C TYR A 183 -2.33 -8.60 -9.68
N ILE A 184 -2.69 -9.09 -8.48
CA ILE A 184 -3.42 -10.36 -8.34
C ILE A 184 -4.79 -10.29 -9.02
N THR A 185 -5.52 -9.19 -8.82
CA THR A 185 -6.86 -9.00 -9.38
C THR A 185 -6.81 -8.89 -10.90
N ARG A 186 -5.88 -8.08 -11.42
CA ARG A 186 -5.68 -7.92 -12.86
C ARG A 186 -5.28 -9.23 -13.52
N ALA A 187 -4.34 -9.98 -12.94
CA ALA A 187 -3.92 -11.29 -13.47
C ALA A 187 -5.08 -12.30 -13.53
N LYS A 188 -5.95 -12.32 -12.52
CA LYS A 188 -7.16 -13.15 -12.50
C LYS A 188 -8.14 -12.75 -13.62
N LEU A 189 -8.39 -11.46 -13.81
CA LEU A 189 -9.29 -10.95 -14.84
C LEU A 189 -8.75 -11.23 -16.25
N VAL A 190 -7.46 -10.96 -16.50
CA VAL A 190 -6.78 -11.33 -17.73
C VAL A 190 -6.95 -12.82 -18.05
N SER A 191 -6.76 -13.67 -17.04
CA SER A 191 -6.94 -15.12 -17.20
C SER A 191 -8.39 -15.49 -17.53
N LYS A 192 -9.36 -14.70 -17.10
CA LYS A 192 -10.78 -14.86 -17.47
C LYS A 192 -11.04 -14.41 -18.90
N ILE A 193 -10.45 -13.30 -19.36
CA ILE A 193 -10.54 -12.86 -20.76
C ILE A 193 -10.02 -13.94 -21.70
N ALA A 194 -8.86 -14.53 -21.38
CA ALA A 194 -8.29 -15.62 -22.19
C ALA A 194 -9.21 -16.87 -22.24
N LYS A 195 -9.91 -17.18 -21.14
CA LYS A 195 -10.82 -18.33 -21.05
C LYS A 195 -12.20 -18.07 -21.65
N TYR A 196 -12.69 -16.84 -21.56
CA TYR A 196 -14.04 -16.42 -21.92
C TYR A 196 -13.96 -15.14 -22.78
N PRO A 197 -13.35 -15.20 -23.97
CA PRO A 197 -13.09 -14.01 -24.78
C PRO A 197 -14.36 -13.30 -25.27
N HIS A 198 -15.50 -14.00 -25.27
CA HIS A 198 -16.83 -13.51 -25.65
C HIS A 198 -17.53 -12.72 -24.53
N VAL A 199 -17.01 -12.71 -23.30
CA VAL A 199 -17.56 -11.92 -22.19
C VAL A 199 -16.84 -10.57 -22.15
N GLU A 200 -17.45 -9.56 -22.78
CA GLU A 200 -16.88 -8.21 -22.90
C GLU A 200 -16.61 -7.55 -21.53
N ASP A 201 -17.48 -7.80 -20.54
CA ASP A 201 -17.36 -7.24 -19.19
C ASP A 201 -16.00 -7.51 -18.54
N TYR A 202 -15.35 -8.64 -18.84
CA TYR A 202 -14.01 -8.90 -18.31
C TYR A 202 -12.98 -7.89 -18.84
N ARG A 203 -13.08 -7.49 -20.12
CA ARG A 203 -12.20 -6.48 -20.72
C ARG A 203 -12.49 -5.09 -20.16
N ARG A 204 -13.78 -4.74 -20.04
CA ARG A 204 -14.19 -3.49 -19.39
C ARG A 204 -13.68 -3.43 -17.95
N THR A 205 -13.83 -4.51 -17.19
CA THR A 205 -13.38 -4.57 -15.80
C THR A 205 -11.86 -4.36 -15.66
N VAL A 206 -11.04 -4.90 -16.58
CA VAL A 206 -9.58 -4.63 -16.55
C VAL A 206 -9.29 -3.14 -16.71
N THR A 207 -10.02 -2.48 -17.61
CA THR A 207 -9.89 -1.04 -17.84
C THR A 207 -10.26 -0.26 -16.57
N GLU A 208 -11.42 -0.57 -15.97
CA GLU A 208 -11.88 0.06 -14.72
C GLU A 208 -10.91 -0.11 -13.55
N ILE A 209 -10.31 -1.29 -13.37
CA ILE A 209 -9.33 -1.47 -12.28
C ILE A 209 -8.01 -0.76 -12.54
N ASP A 210 -7.60 -0.58 -13.80
CA ASP A 210 -6.40 0.17 -14.16
C ASP A 210 -6.62 1.67 -13.87
N GLU A 211 -7.78 2.21 -14.25
CA GLU A 211 -8.17 3.60 -13.91
C GLU A 211 -8.26 3.80 -12.39
N LYS A 212 -8.93 2.89 -11.68
CA LYS A 212 -9.06 2.94 -10.22
C LYS A 212 -7.69 2.91 -9.55
N GLU A 213 -6.76 2.07 -10.04
CA GLU A 213 -5.43 1.97 -9.46
C GLU A 213 -4.64 3.27 -9.65
N TYR A 214 -4.71 3.89 -10.83
CA TYR A 214 -4.11 5.21 -11.05
C TYR A 214 -4.61 6.25 -10.04
N ILE A 215 -5.93 6.36 -9.87
CA ILE A 215 -6.54 7.29 -8.90
C ILE A 215 -6.04 6.98 -7.49
N SER A 216 -5.99 5.70 -7.13
CA SER A 216 -5.54 5.29 -5.81
C SER A 216 -4.07 5.61 -5.55
N LEU A 217 -3.18 5.42 -6.52
CA LEU A 217 -1.75 5.74 -6.38
C LEU A 217 -1.54 7.24 -6.13
N ARG A 218 -2.31 8.08 -6.83
CA ARG A 218 -2.30 9.53 -6.62
C ARG A 218 -2.82 9.91 -5.22
N LEU A 219 -3.88 9.25 -4.74
CA LEU A 219 -4.40 9.45 -3.39
C LEU A 219 -3.38 9.02 -2.33
N ILE A 220 -2.69 7.89 -2.52
CA ILE A 220 -1.63 7.43 -1.62
C ILE A 220 -0.55 8.49 -1.47
N ILE A 221 -0.02 9.05 -2.56
CA ILE A 221 1.00 10.11 -2.47
C ILE A 221 0.48 11.36 -1.73
N SER A 222 -0.78 11.72 -1.98
CA SER A 222 -1.42 12.83 -1.26
C SER A 222 -1.48 12.55 0.25
N GLU A 223 -1.80 11.32 0.63
CA GLU A 223 -1.89 10.93 2.04
C GLU A 223 -0.52 10.84 2.71
N LEU A 224 0.51 10.28 2.03
CA LEU A 224 1.87 10.30 2.55
C LEU A 224 2.34 11.74 2.83
N ARG A 225 2.06 12.68 1.91
CA ARG A 225 2.37 14.10 2.09
C ARG A 225 1.63 14.68 3.31
N ASN A 226 0.34 14.38 3.44
CA ASN A 226 -0.49 14.85 4.55
C ASN A 226 0.03 14.29 5.90
N GLN A 227 0.39 13.01 5.95
CA GLN A 227 0.93 12.34 7.14
C GLN A 227 2.26 12.98 7.59
N TYR A 228 3.16 13.35 6.67
CA TYR A 228 4.39 14.07 7.04
C TYR A 228 4.09 15.43 7.69
N VAL A 229 3.13 16.20 7.18
CA VAL A 229 2.81 17.52 7.76
C VAL A 229 2.07 17.41 9.09
N THR A 230 1.13 16.47 9.23
CA THR A 230 0.38 16.29 10.48
C THR A 230 1.28 15.76 11.59
N LEU A 231 2.15 14.78 11.30
CA LEU A 231 3.13 14.28 12.27
C LEU A 231 4.11 15.37 12.69
N HIS A 232 4.64 16.14 11.72
CA HIS A 232 5.53 17.27 12.01
C HIS A 232 4.86 18.29 12.95
N ASP A 233 3.66 18.75 12.59
CA ASP A 233 2.92 19.76 13.35
C ASP A 233 2.55 19.26 14.77
N MET A 234 2.03 18.04 14.88
CA MET A 234 1.68 17.43 16.15
C MET A 234 2.89 17.30 17.08
N ILE A 235 4.02 16.79 16.58
CA ILE A 235 5.23 16.60 17.40
C ILE A 235 5.80 17.96 17.81
N LEU A 236 5.89 18.93 16.88
CA LEU A 236 6.51 20.22 17.15
C LEU A 236 5.71 21.02 18.20
N LYS A 237 4.37 21.01 18.10
CA LYS A 237 3.49 21.66 19.08
C LYS A 237 3.63 21.10 20.49
N ASN A 238 3.94 19.81 20.59
CA ASN A 238 3.98 19.08 21.86
C ASN A 238 5.40 18.74 22.32
N ILE A 239 6.44 19.28 21.67
CA ILE A 239 7.83 18.84 21.84
C ILE A 239 8.34 18.97 23.28
N GLU A 240 7.92 20.01 24.00
CA GLU A 240 8.30 20.21 25.40
C GLU A 240 7.78 19.06 26.29
N LYS A 241 6.52 18.68 26.11
CA LYS A 241 5.90 17.58 26.87
C LYS A 241 6.40 16.22 26.41
N ILE A 242 6.73 16.05 25.14
CA ILE A 242 7.35 14.83 24.61
C ILE A 242 8.73 14.61 25.23
N LYS A 243 9.58 15.65 25.31
CA LYS A 243 10.94 15.54 25.88
C LYS A 243 10.95 15.57 27.41
N ARG A 244 10.02 16.29 28.03
CA ARG A 244 9.93 16.48 29.48
C ARG A 244 8.46 16.33 29.95
N PRO A 245 7.96 15.09 30.04
CA PRO A 245 6.54 14.83 30.34
C PRO A 245 6.13 15.19 31.77
N ARG A 246 7.09 15.27 32.70
CA ARG A 246 6.86 15.69 34.09
C ARG A 246 7.57 17.01 34.32
N SER A 247 6.84 18.01 34.82
CA SER A 247 7.46 19.20 35.41
C SER A 247 8.23 18.78 36.66
N SER A 248 9.50 19.18 36.77
CA SER A 248 10.20 19.07 38.04
C SER A 248 9.49 19.97 39.04
N ASN A 249 8.99 19.39 40.14
CA ASN A 249 8.47 20.14 41.29
C ASN A 249 9.50 21.09 41.95
N ALA A 250 10.70 21.22 41.37
CA ALA A 250 11.77 22.11 41.83
C ALA A 250 11.60 23.56 41.33
N GLU A 251 10.80 23.82 40.28
CA GLU A 251 10.60 25.18 39.76
C GLU A 251 9.50 25.98 40.47
N THR A 252 8.65 25.33 41.26
CA THR A 252 7.56 25.97 42.03
C THR A 252 7.95 26.36 43.47
N LEU A 253 9.24 26.31 43.81
CA LEU A 253 9.76 26.56 45.16
C LEU A 253 10.64 27.82 45.29
N TYR A 254 10.61 28.73 44.31
CA TYR A 254 11.28 30.03 44.37
C TYR A 254 10.34 31.19 44.06
#